data_AF-A0A1T0B8T5-F1
#
_entry.id   AF-A0A1T0B8T5-F1
#
_cell.length_a   1.000
_cell.length_b   1.000
_cell.length_c   1.000
_cell.angle_alpha   90.00
_cell.angle_beta   90.00
_cell.angle_gamma   90.00
#
_symmetry.space_group_name_H-M   'P 1'
#
loop_
_entity.id
_entity.type
_entity.pdbx_description
1 polymer ?
#
loop_
_entity_poly.entity_id
_entity_poly.type
_entity_poly.pdbx_seq_one_letter_code
_entity_poly.pdbx_strand_id
1 'polypeptide(L)' 'MSNDNMALLATASYVDFQDINNIPKALTKEMSNEQAKKFTDTYEIIAHQPNTASGYSGTIVKNKYFT' A
#
# COMPACT_ATOMS: atom_id res chain seq x y z
N MET A 1 -11.26 13.03 -6.80
CA MET A 1 -10.12 12.22 -6.32
C MET A 1 -8.84 12.91 -6.80
N SER A 2 -7.93 13.32 -5.92
CA SER A 2 -6.72 14.04 -6.35
C SER A 2 -5.65 13.07 -6.88
N ASN A 3 -4.83 13.54 -7.82
CA ASN A 3 -3.76 12.77 -8.46
C ASN A 3 -2.79 12.12 -7.45
N ASP A 4 -2.61 12.73 -6.27
CA ASP A 4 -1.77 12.21 -5.19
C ASP A 4 -2.19 10.81 -4.72
N ASN A 5 -3.49 10.51 -4.75
CA ASN A 5 -4.01 9.23 -4.27
C ASN A 5 -3.62 8.07 -5.20
N MET A 6 -3.52 8.33 -6.52
CA MET A 6 -3.06 7.33 -7.47
C MET A 6 -1.54 7.13 -7.38
N ALA A 7 -0.78 8.20 -7.13
CA ALA A 7 0.66 8.11 -6.91
C ALA A 7 0.98 7.25 -5.67
N LEU A 8 0.26 7.46 -4.57
CA LEU A 8 0.43 6.65 -3.36
C LEU A 8 0.14 5.16 -3.58
N LEU A 9 -0.90 4.82 -4.34
CA LEU A 9 -1.23 3.44 -4.68
C LEU A 9 -0.16 2.80 -5.58
N ALA A 10 0.34 3.55 -6.57
CA ALA A 10 1.39 3.09 -7.46
C ALA A 10 2.72 2.85 -6.71
N THR A 11 3.09 3.72 -5.77
CA THR A 11 4.26 3.47 -4.93
C THR A 11 4.06 2.26 -4.02
N ALA A 12 2.88 2.12 -3.43
CA ALA A 12 2.55 0.98 -2.57
C ALA A 12 2.58 -0.36 -3.31
N SER A 13 2.41 -0.43 -4.64
CA SER A 13 2.53 -1.69 -5.38
C SER A 13 3.96 -2.23 -5.46
N TYR A 14 4.97 -1.39 -5.23
CA TYR A 14 6.38 -1.82 -5.14
C TYR A 14 6.79 -2.20 -3.72
N VAL A 15 5.95 -1.92 -2.72
CA VAL A 15 6.23 -2.25 -1.34
C VAL A 15 6.04 -3.73 -1.11
N ASP A 16 7.07 -4.35 -0.54
CA ASP A 16 7.01 -5.74 -0.13
C ASP A 16 6.30 -5.87 1.23
N PHE A 17 5.03 -6.28 1.21
CA PHE A 17 4.20 -6.45 2.40
C PHE A 17 4.30 -7.87 3.01
N GLN A 18 5.50 -8.48 3.01
CA GLN A 18 5.71 -9.80 3.65
C GLN A 18 5.23 -9.82 5.11
N ASP A 19 5.33 -8.69 5.80
CA ASP A 19 4.89 -8.53 7.18
C ASP A 19 3.81 -7.45 7.28
N ILE A 20 2.56 -7.85 6.96
CA ILE A 20 1.35 -7.04 7.14
C ILE A 20 1.17 -6.56 8.60
N ASN A 21 1.89 -7.12 9.58
CA ASN A 21 1.87 -6.64 10.96
C ASN A 21 2.59 -5.30 11.15
N ASN A 22 3.39 -4.84 10.18
CA ASN A 22 4.08 -3.54 10.27
C ASN A 22 4.09 -2.78 8.94
N ILE A 23 2.90 -2.50 8.43
CA ILE A 23 2.65 -1.73 7.20
C ILE A 23 3.41 -0.39 7.18
N PRO A 24 3.43 0.45 8.25
CA PRO A 24 4.15 1.71 8.21
C PRO A 24 5.63 1.53 7.90
N LYS A 25 6.28 0.54 8.54
CA LYS A 25 7.70 0.24 8.32
C LYS A 25 7.97 -0.25 6.90
N ALA A 26 7.07 -1.06 6.33
CA ALA A 26 7.18 -1.53 4.95
C ALA A 26 7.07 -0.35 3.96
N LEU A 27 6.08 0.51 4.14
CA LEU A 27 5.86 1.69 3.29
C LEU A 27 7.07 2.63 3.30
N THR A 28 7.68 2.88 4.46
CA THR A 28 8.83 3.80 4.59
C THR A 28 10.10 3.36 3.85
N LYS A 29 10.12 2.15 3.27
CA LYS A 29 11.20 1.73 2.36
C LYS A 29 11.08 2.37 0.98
N GLU A 30 9.86 2.64 0.52
CA GLU A 30 9.56 3.09 -0.84
C GLU A 30 8.97 4.51 -0.89
N MET A 31 8.59 5.09 0.25
CA MET A 31 8.02 6.44 0.34
C MET A 31 8.43 7.16 1.64
N SER A 32 8.23 8.49 1.68
CA SER A 32 8.53 9.28 2.88
C SER A 32 7.60 8.91 4.05
N ASN A 33 8.00 9.23 5.29
CA ASN A 33 7.16 9.03 6.48
C ASN A 33 5.78 9.73 6.35
N GLU A 34 5.75 10.91 5.72
CA GLU A 34 4.52 11.67 5.49
C GLU A 34 3.61 10.97 4.47
N GLN A 35 4.19 10.42 3.40
CA GLN A 35 3.47 9.65 2.39
C GLN A 35 2.95 8.33 2.98
N ALA A 36 3.77 7.63 3.75
CA ALA A 36 3.38 6.40 4.45
C ALA A 36 2.22 6.67 5.41
N LYS A 37 2.31 7.75 6.19
CA LYS A 37 1.22 8.19 7.08
C LYS A 37 -0.05 8.52 6.28
N LYS A 38 0.05 9.31 5.21
CA LYS A 38 -1.09 9.64 4.34
C LYS A 38 -1.73 8.39 3.72
N PHE A 39 -0.91 7.41 3.34
CA PHE A 39 -1.39 6.11 2.84
C PHE A 39 -2.16 5.37 3.94
N THR A 40 -1.60 5.19 5.14
CA THR A 40 -2.27 4.46 6.23
C THR A 40 -3.50 5.18 6.77
N ASP A 41 -3.54 6.51 6.69
CA ASP A 41 -4.71 7.31 7.06
C ASP A 41 -5.85 7.12 6.04
N THR A 42 -5.52 6.93 4.76
CA THR A 42 -6.50 6.83 3.66
C THR A 42 -6.93 5.41 3.35
N TYR A 43 -6.00 4.46 3.42
CA TYR A 43 -6.16 3.10 2.94
C TYR A 43 -5.91 2.08 4.05
N GLU A 44 -6.64 0.97 3.97
CA GLU A 44 -6.45 -0.23 4.77
C GLU A 44 -6.09 -1.38 3.83
N ILE A 45 -5.03 -2.13 4.13
CA ILE A 45 -4.69 -3.33 3.37
C ILE A 45 -5.61 -4.46 3.83
N ILE A 46 -6.39 -5.01 2.90
CA ILE A 46 -7.34 -6.10 3.15
C ILE A 46 -6.70 -7.45 2.88
N ALA A 47 -5.92 -7.53 1.81
CA ALA A 47 -5.22 -8.73 1.41
C ALA A 47 -3.96 -8.38 0.63
N HIS A 48 -2.94 -9.22 0.77
CA HIS A 48 -1.72 -9.15 -0.03
C HIS A 48 -1.35 -10.56 -0.47
N GLN A 49 -1.10 -10.71 -1.77
CA GLN A 49 -0.62 -11.96 -2.36
C GLN A 49 0.73 -11.67 -3.03
N PRO A 50 1.85 -12.02 -2.37
CA PRO A 50 3.17 -11.88 -2.97
C PRO A 50 3.48 -13.05 -3.92
N ASN A 51 4.29 -12.78 -4.94
CA ASN A 51 5.08 -13.75 -5.68
C ASN A 51 4.30 -15.00 -6.14
N THR A 52 3.18 -14.79 -6.84
CA THR A 52 2.47 -15.89 -7.48
C THR A 52 3.34 -16.55 -8.56
N ALA A 53 3.00 -17.78 -8.95
CA ALA A 53 3.77 -18.57 -9.91
C ALA A 53 3.94 -17.89 -11.29
N SER A 54 3.10 -16.91 -11.64
CA SER A 54 3.19 -16.13 -12.87
C SER A 54 4.06 -14.85 -12.75
N GLY A 55 4.73 -14.64 -11.62
CA GLY A 55 5.47 -13.39 -11.34
C GLY A 55 4.57 -12.21 -10.98
N TYR A 56 3.27 -12.45 -10.77
CA TYR A 56 2.31 -11.42 -10.34
C TYR A 56 2.31 -11.29 -8.82
N SER A 57 2.24 -10.04 -8.34
CA SER A 57 1.97 -9.69 -6.95
C SER A 57 0.82 -8.68 -6.91
N GLY A 58 -0.05 -8.82 -5.92
CA GLY A 58 -1.24 -7.98 -5.80
C GLY A 58 -1.53 -7.59 -4.36
N THR A 59 -1.96 -6.35 -4.16
CA THR A 59 -2.41 -5.84 -2.86
C THR A 59 -3.80 -5.25 -3.02
N ILE A 60 -4.75 -5.74 -2.24
CA ILE A 60 -6.10 -5.20 -2.17
C ILE A 60 -6.15 -4.21 -1.03
N VAL A 61 -6.56 -2.98 -1.33
CA VAL A 61 -6.74 -1.92 -0.35
C VAL A 61 -8.17 -1.40 -0.37
N LYS A 62 -8.66 -1.05 0.81
CA LYS A 62 -9.94 -0.35 1.01
C LYS A 62 -9.66 1.11 1.31
N ASN A 63 -10.32 2.02 0.61
CA ASN A 63 -10.32 3.43 0.99
C ASN A 63 -11.28 3.63 2.17
N LYS A 64 -10.79 4.19 3.27
CA LYS A 64 -11.58 4.37 4.51
C LYS A 64 -12.66 5.45 4.39
N TYR A 65 -12.55 6.35 3.41
CA TYR A 65 -13.45 7.50 3.24
C TYR A 65 -14.60 7.26 2.25
N PHE A 66 -14.58 6.14 1.52
CA PHE A 66 -15.65 5.76 0.61
C PHE A 66 -16.21 4.42 1.08
N THR A 67 -17.42 4.46 1.64
CA THR A 67 -18.16 3.29 2.14
C THR A 67 -19.41 3.09 1.31
#